data_AF-A0A7X4WD10-F1
#
_entry.id   AF-A0A7X4WD10-F1
#
_cell.length_a   1.000
_cell.length_b   1.000
_cell.length_c   1.000
_cell.angle_alpha   90.00
_cell.angle_beta   90.00
_cell.angle_gamma   90.00
#
_symmetry.space_group_name_H-M   'P 1'
#
loop_
_entity.id
_entity.type
_entity.pdbx_description
1 polymer ?
#
loop_
_entity_poly.entity_id
_entity_poly.type
_entity_poly.pdbx_seq_one_letter_code
_entity_poly.pdbx_strand_id
1 'polypeptide(L)'
;RALDVLENSTDAKGRHIRVHKLPIPGPLYLTQEEAAGIEPSGGMKREAGERLGGSYANFLMCNKNVFLPLLDSASDQQAMDILQAALPDYQIIGIPTREVLLGGGNIHCITQQIPDALACKQG
;
A
#
# COMPACT_ATOMS: atom_id res chain seq x y z
N ARG A 1 -13.66 4.54 -13.38
CA ARG A 1 -14.58 3.55 -12.75
C ARG A 1 -14.50 3.59 -11.23
N ALA A 2 -13.40 3.20 -10.57
CA ALA A 2 -13.33 3.25 -9.09
C ALA A 2 -13.43 4.67 -8.53
N LEU A 3 -12.68 5.62 -9.14
CA LEU A 3 -12.73 7.03 -8.75
C LEU A 3 -14.14 7.61 -8.86
N ASP A 4 -14.74 7.49 -10.05
CA ASP A 4 -16.09 8.01 -10.32
C ASP A 4 -17.13 7.46 -9.33
N VAL A 5 -17.04 6.17 -8.97
CA VAL A 5 -17.94 5.57 -7.98
C VAL A 5 -17.73 6.22 -6.62
N LEU A 6 -16.49 6.35 -6.14
CA LEU A 6 -16.20 6.92 -4.83
C LEU A 6 -16.60 8.40 -4.75
N GLU A 7 -16.31 9.20 -5.78
CA GLU A 7 -16.64 10.64 -5.82
C GLU A 7 -18.16 10.89 -5.81
N ASN A 8 -18.97 9.94 -6.28
CA ASN A 8 -20.43 10.03 -6.30
C ASN A 8 -21.13 9.20 -5.21
N SER A 9 -20.37 8.63 -4.26
CA SER A 9 -20.91 7.80 -3.18
C SER A 9 -20.94 8.54 -1.84
N THR A 10 -21.78 8.04 -0.94
CA THR A 10 -21.83 8.44 0.47
C THR A 10 -21.53 7.25 1.37
N ASP A 11 -21.00 7.52 2.57
CA ASP A 11 -20.84 6.49 3.59
C ASP A 11 -22.18 6.13 4.28
N ALA A 12 -22.13 5.20 5.24
CA ALA A 12 -23.32 4.73 5.98
C ALA A 12 -24.01 5.82 6.83
N LYS A 13 -23.37 6.98 7.05
CA LYS A 13 -23.93 8.14 7.75
C LYS A 13 -24.37 9.24 6.76
N GLY A 14 -24.38 8.97 5.46
CA GLY A 14 -24.78 9.92 4.42
C GLY A 14 -23.73 10.99 4.12
N ARG A 15 -22.49 10.85 4.60
CA ARG A 15 -21.41 11.82 4.31
C ARG A 15 -20.80 11.52 2.96
N HIS A 16 -20.51 12.55 2.17
CA HIS A 16 -19.78 12.38 0.90
C HIS A 16 -18.35 11.87 1.16
N ILE A 17 -17.91 10.92 0.34
CA ILE A 17 -16.56 10.36 0.44
C ILE A 17 -15.56 11.39 -0.12
N ARG A 18 -14.60 11.81 0.71
CA ARG A 18 -13.46 12.61 0.25
C ARG A 18 -12.39 11.67 -0.31
N VAL A 19 -12.11 11.78 -1.61
CA VAL A 19 -11.12 10.93 -2.27
C VAL A 19 -9.75 11.61 -2.31
N HIS A 20 -8.74 10.92 -1.77
CA HIS A 20 -7.33 11.29 -1.88
C HIS A 20 -6.65 10.35 -2.88
N LYS A 21 -6.11 10.90 -3.97
CA LYS A 21 -5.48 10.12 -5.04
C LYS A 21 -4.02 9.86 -4.71
N LEU A 22 -3.55 8.62 -4.81
CA LEU A 22 -2.14 8.27 -4.73
C LEU A 22 -1.60 7.98 -6.15
N PRO A 23 -0.32 8.29 -6.42
CA PRO A 23 0.31 7.88 -7.67
C PRO A 23 0.38 6.36 -7.77
N ILE A 24 0.55 5.84 -8.98
CA ILE A 24 0.85 4.42 -9.22
C ILE A 24 2.36 4.34 -9.48
N PRO A 25 3.12 3.49 -8.76
CA PRO A 25 4.54 3.31 -9.03
C PRO A 25 4.77 2.56 -10.35
N GLY A 26 5.91 2.80 -10.99
CA GLY A 26 6.33 2.03 -12.15
C GLY A 26 5.48 2.28 -13.42
N PRO A 27 5.34 1.28 -14.32
CA PRO A 27 5.25 -0.16 -14.06
C PRO A 27 6.56 -0.80 -13.60
N LEU A 28 6.43 -1.72 -12.64
CA LEU A 28 7.54 -2.46 -12.04
C LEU A 28 7.56 -3.88 -12.59
N TYR A 29 8.76 -4.40 -12.86
CA TYR A 29 8.96 -5.75 -13.40
C TYR A 29 10.00 -6.51 -12.57
N LEU A 30 9.84 -7.83 -12.52
CA LEU A 30 10.83 -8.74 -11.96
C LEU A 30 12.08 -8.76 -12.85
N THR A 31 13.26 -8.59 -12.27
CA THR A 31 14.52 -8.73 -13.01
C THR A 31 14.92 -10.20 -13.17
N GLN A 32 15.91 -10.48 -14.02
CA GLN A 32 16.48 -11.84 -14.13
C GLN A 32 17.16 -12.28 -12.84
N GLU A 33 17.87 -11.37 -12.17
CA GLU A 33 18.55 -11.64 -10.91
C GLU A 33 17.55 -11.98 -9.80
N GLU A 34 16.46 -11.21 -9.70
CA GLU A 34 15.37 -11.44 -8.75
C GLU A 34 14.66 -12.77 -9.01
N ALA A 35 14.36 -13.08 -10.28
CA ALA A 35 13.74 -14.35 -10.65
C ALA A 35 14.63 -15.54 -10.27
N ALA A 36 15.93 -15.43 -10.53
CA ALA A 36 16.90 -16.50 -10.30
C ALA A 36 17.05 -16.85 -8.80
N GLY A 37 16.78 -15.90 -7.90
CA GLY A 37 16.78 -16.12 -6.46
C GLY A 37 15.53 -16.81 -5.90
N ILE A 38 14.51 -17.06 -6.72
CA ILE A 38 13.22 -17.57 -6.26
C ILE A 38 13.02 -19.01 -6.75
N GLU A 39 12.89 -19.94 -5.81
CA GLU A 39 12.56 -21.33 -6.14
C GLU A 39 11.10 -21.43 -6.64
N PRO A 40 10.86 -22.11 -7.79
CA PRO A 40 9.50 -22.32 -8.27
C PRO A 40 8.67 -23.15 -7.30
N SER A 41 7.42 -22.74 -7.09
CA SER A 41 6.43 -23.52 -6.35
C SER A 41 5.34 -24.06 -7.29
N GLY A 42 4.58 -25.06 -6.84
CA GLY A 42 3.45 -25.59 -7.62
C GLY A 42 2.31 -24.59 -7.83
N GLY A 43 2.19 -23.56 -6.97
CA GLY A 43 1.09 -22.59 -6.98
C GLY A 43 1.45 -21.19 -7.50
N MET A 44 2.74 -20.87 -7.57
CA MET A 44 3.22 -19.56 -8.03
C MET A 44 4.59 -19.71 -8.67
N LYS A 45 4.72 -19.19 -9.89
CA LYS A 45 5.97 -19.07 -10.62
C LYS A 45 6.33 -17.59 -10.73
N ARG A 46 7.59 -17.26 -10.47
CA ARG A 46 8.15 -15.92 -10.61
C ARG A 46 9.12 -15.92 -11.77
N GLU A 47 8.73 -15.27 -12.85
CA GLU A 47 9.50 -15.25 -14.10
C GLU A 47 10.02 -13.84 -14.37
N ALA A 48 11.22 -13.74 -14.92
CA ALA A 48 11.79 -12.46 -15.30
C ALA A 48 10.89 -11.74 -16.30
N GLY A 49 10.67 -10.44 -16.11
CA GLY A 49 9.76 -9.64 -16.92
C GLY A 49 8.29 -9.73 -16.50
N GLU A 50 7.95 -10.53 -15.47
CA GLU A 50 6.61 -10.50 -14.87
C GLU A 50 6.34 -9.11 -14.26
N ARG A 51 5.14 -8.57 -14.51
CA ARG A 51 4.73 -7.28 -13.95
C ARG A 51 4.33 -7.43 -12.48
N LEU A 52 4.93 -6.62 -11.63
CA LEU A 52 4.66 -6.60 -10.20
C LEU A 52 3.43 -5.74 -9.86
N GLY A 53 2.60 -6.23 -8.93
CA GLY A 53 1.40 -5.55 -8.43
C GLY A 53 1.67 -4.46 -7.41
N GLY A 54 2.63 -3.56 -7.68
CA GLY A 54 3.02 -2.49 -6.75
C GLY A 54 1.92 -1.43 -6.55
N SER A 55 1.63 -1.09 -5.30
CA SER A 55 0.68 -0.02 -4.96
C SER A 55 1.02 0.60 -3.60
N TYR A 56 1.11 1.94 -3.56
CA TYR A 56 1.27 2.69 -2.31
C TYR A 56 0.07 2.54 -1.37
N ALA A 57 -1.11 2.14 -1.87
CA ALA A 57 -2.29 1.90 -1.04
C ALA A 57 -2.15 0.68 -0.12
N ASN A 58 -1.11 -0.17 -0.30
CA ASN A 58 -0.86 -1.34 0.54
C ASN A 58 -0.01 -1.02 1.79
N PHE A 59 -0.26 0.13 2.40
CA PHE A 59 0.39 0.61 3.62
C PHE A 59 -0.26 0.03 4.89
N LEU A 60 0.47 0.04 6.00
CA LEU A 60 -0.08 -0.24 7.33
C LEU A 60 -0.30 1.07 8.10
N MET A 61 -1.50 1.27 8.63
CA MET A 61 -1.75 2.28 9.65
C MET A 61 -1.79 1.61 11.03
N CYS A 62 -0.97 2.09 11.97
CA CYS A 62 -0.89 1.58 13.33
C CYS A 62 -0.74 2.74 14.31
N ASN A 63 -1.72 2.90 15.21
CA ASN A 63 -1.80 4.01 16.16
C ASN A 63 -1.67 5.37 15.44
N LYS A 64 -0.60 6.14 15.68
CA LYS A 64 -0.31 7.43 15.04
C LYS A 64 0.76 7.34 13.95
N ASN A 65 1.00 6.15 13.42
CA ASN A 65 2.01 5.89 12.39
C ASN A 65 1.38 5.27 11.14
N VAL A 66 1.94 5.62 9.99
CA VAL A 66 1.66 4.97 8.71
C VAL A 66 2.97 4.45 8.15
N PHE A 67 3.09 3.15 7.97
CA PHE A 67 4.23 2.51 7.31
C PHE A 67 3.90 2.35 5.83
N LEU A 68 4.49 3.23 5.01
CA LEU A 68 4.26 3.32 3.58
C LEU A 68 5.33 2.51 2.83
N PRO A 69 4.96 1.60 1.91
CA PRO A 69 5.92 0.97 1.02
C PRO A 69 6.59 1.98 0.09
N LEU A 70 7.92 1.97 0.03
CA LEU A 70 8.72 2.64 -1.00
C LEU A 70 8.98 1.65 -2.13
N LEU A 71 8.59 2.03 -3.35
CA LEU A 71 8.45 1.15 -4.51
C LEU A 71 9.12 1.70 -5.75
N ASP A 72 9.14 3.02 -5.90
CA ASP A 72 9.63 3.73 -7.07
C ASP A 72 10.07 5.13 -6.65
N SER A 73 11.38 5.39 -6.70
CA SER A 73 11.96 6.66 -6.27
C SER A 73 11.40 7.87 -7.02
N ALA A 74 10.82 7.68 -8.22
CA ALA A 74 10.17 8.74 -8.98
C ALA A 74 8.83 9.21 -8.37
N SER A 75 8.15 8.37 -7.58
CA SER A 75 6.82 8.67 -7.02
C SER A 75 6.68 8.44 -5.51
N ASP A 76 7.70 7.87 -4.87
CA ASP A 76 7.76 7.60 -3.43
C ASP A 76 7.50 8.87 -2.60
N GLN A 77 8.24 9.95 -2.88
CA GLN A 77 8.08 11.20 -2.13
C GLN A 77 6.69 11.82 -2.33
N GLN A 78 6.17 11.79 -3.56
CA GLN A 78 4.83 12.28 -3.86
C GLN A 78 3.76 11.51 -3.07
N ALA A 79 3.89 10.19 -2.97
CA ALA A 79 2.97 9.38 -2.17
C ALA A 79 3.04 9.73 -0.68
N MET A 80 4.25 9.94 -0.14
CA MET A 80 4.45 10.37 1.24
C MET A 80 3.80 11.73 1.52
N ASP A 81 4.01 12.72 0.65
CA ASP A 81 3.49 14.08 0.82
C ASP A 81 1.96 14.11 0.80
N ILE A 82 1.35 13.34 -0.12
CA ILE A 82 -0.12 13.22 -0.21
C ILE A 82 -0.71 12.61 1.06
N LEU A 83 -0.09 11.53 1.56
CA LEU A 83 -0.55 10.89 2.80
C LEU A 83 -0.35 11.80 4.00
N GLN A 84 0.77 12.51 4.09
CA GLN A 84 1.03 13.44 5.18
C GLN A 84 -0.01 14.58 5.20
N ALA A 85 -0.36 15.12 4.04
CA ALA A 85 -1.40 16.14 3.91
C ALA A 85 -2.81 15.61 4.23
N ALA A 86 -3.09 14.34 3.93
CA ALA A 86 -4.36 13.69 4.25
C ALA A 86 -4.48 13.31 5.73
N LEU A 87 -3.35 13.05 6.39
CA LEU A 87 -3.24 12.53 7.75
C LEU A 87 -2.26 13.40 8.58
N PRO A 88 -2.58 14.67 8.85
CA PRO A 88 -1.64 15.62 9.46
C PRO A 88 -1.17 15.22 10.86
N ASP A 89 -1.98 14.46 11.60
CA ASP A 89 -1.66 13.99 12.95
C ASP A 89 -0.93 12.62 12.98
N TYR A 90 -0.54 12.10 11.81
CA TYR A 90 0.17 10.84 11.68
C TYR A 90 1.60 11.06 11.20
N GLN A 91 2.51 10.22 11.68
CA GLN A 91 3.86 10.11 11.15
C GLN A 91 3.89 9.14 9.98
N ILE A 92 4.28 9.61 8.79
CA ILE A 92 4.47 8.76 7.61
C ILE A 92 5.92 8.23 7.58
N ILE A 93 6.08 6.91 7.60
CA ILE A 93 7.36 6.21 7.66
C ILE A 93 7.51 5.37 6.39
N GLY A 94 8.43 5.76 5.50
CA GLY A 94 8.73 5.02 4.28
C GLY A 94 9.58 3.78 4.56
N ILE A 95 9.19 2.62 4.03
CA ILE A 95 9.91 1.35 4.14
C ILE A 95 10.20 0.78 2.75
N PRO A 96 11.47 0.52 2.37
CA PRO A 96 11.79 -0.21 1.16
C PRO A 96 11.20 -1.64 1.21
N THR A 97 10.35 -1.99 0.24
CA THR A 97 9.55 -3.24 0.31
C THR A 97 9.62 -4.07 -0.96
N ARG A 98 10.64 -3.85 -1.80
CA ARG A 98 10.81 -4.58 -3.06
C ARG A 98 10.78 -6.10 -2.84
N GLU A 99 11.47 -6.61 -1.83
CA GLU A 99 11.48 -8.04 -1.50
C GLU A 99 10.09 -8.62 -1.16
N VAL A 100 9.26 -7.86 -0.43
CA VAL A 100 7.88 -8.28 -0.14
C VAL A 100 7.03 -8.27 -1.42
N LEU A 101 7.26 -7.30 -2.29
CA LEU A 101 6.58 -7.19 -3.57
C LEU A 101 6.90 -8.35 -4.52
N LEU A 102 8.14 -8.87 -4.52
CA LEU A 102 8.50 -10.09 -5.26
C LEU A 102 7.68 -11.31 -4.79
N GLY A 103 7.25 -11.33 -3.52
CA GLY A 103 6.33 -12.32 -2.98
C GLY A 103 4.87 -12.15 -3.44
N GLY A 104 4.49 -10.98 -3.96
CA GLY A 104 3.16 -10.70 -4.50
C GLY A 104 2.24 -9.87 -3.61
N GLY A 105 2.78 -9.27 -2.55
CA GLY A 105 2.04 -8.41 -1.64
C GLY A 105 2.86 -7.22 -1.18
N ASN A 106 2.40 -6.54 -0.13
CA ASN A 106 3.18 -5.53 0.56
C ASN A 106 2.84 -5.48 2.06
N ILE A 107 3.22 -4.41 2.77
CA ILE A 107 3.11 -4.28 4.24
C ILE A 107 1.72 -4.66 4.76
N HIS A 108 0.65 -4.15 4.14
CA HIS A 108 -0.73 -4.48 4.56
C HIS A 108 -1.02 -5.98 4.44
N CYS A 109 -0.51 -6.66 3.42
CA CYS A 109 -0.78 -8.07 3.19
C CYS A 109 -0.16 -9.00 4.24
N ILE A 110 0.89 -8.56 4.93
CA ILE A 110 1.67 -9.38 5.88
C ILE A 110 1.46 -8.99 7.34
N THR A 111 0.48 -8.11 7.61
CA THR A 111 0.21 -7.61 8.97
C THR A 111 -1.26 -7.77 9.34
N GLN A 112 -1.52 -7.92 10.64
CA GLN A 112 -2.87 -8.03 11.19
C GLN A 112 -2.95 -7.18 12.45
N GLN A 113 -3.78 -6.15 12.45
CA GLN A 113 -3.98 -5.28 13.61
C GLN A 113 -4.81 -6.00 14.69
N ILE A 114 -4.40 -5.81 15.95
CA ILE A 114 -5.19 -6.18 17.14
C ILE A 114 -5.57 -4.88 17.83
N PRO A 115 -6.85 -4.47 17.78
CA PRO A 115 -7.31 -3.28 18.45
C PRO A 115 -7.17 -3.39 19.98
N ASP A 116 -6.83 -2.27 20.63
CA ASP A 116 -6.87 -2.21 22.10
C ASP A 116 -8.32 -2.38 22.59
N ALA A 117 -8.51 -3.29 23.55
CA ALA A 117 -9.81 -3.60 24.16
C ALA A 117 -10.48 -2.35 24.78
N LEU A 118 -9.70 -1.36 25.19
CA LEU A 118 -10.22 -0.13 25.80
C LEU A 118 -10.63 0.94 24.77
N ALA A 119 -10.10 0.89 23.54
CA ALA A 119 -10.42 1.86 22.49
C ALA A 119 -11.85 1.72 21.96
N CYS A 120 -12.47 0.54 22.10
CA CYS A 120 -13.83 0.26 21.62
C CYS A 120 -14.94 0.89 22.49
N LYS A 121 -14.62 1.36 23.71
CA LYS A 121 -15.61 1.91 24.66
C LYS A 121 -15.78 3.44 24.61
N GLN A 122 -15.04 4.14 23.74
CA GLN A 122 -15.09 5.61 23.63
C GLN A 122 -15.68 6.11 22.30
N GLY A 123 -16.41 5.26 21.58
CA GLY A 123 -17.09 5.60 20.31
C GLY A 123 -18.58 5.88 20.47
#